data_AF-A0A853BIF9-F1
#
_entry.id   AF-A0A853BIF9-F1
#
_cell.length_a   1.000
_cell.length_b   1.000
_cell.length_c   1.000
_cell.angle_alpha   90.00
_cell.angle_beta   90.00
_cell.angle_gamma   90.00
#
_symmetry.space_group_name_H-M   'P 1'
#
loop_
_entity.id
_entity.type
_entity.pdbx_description
1 polymer ?
#
loop_
_entity_poly.entity_id
_entity_poly.type
_entity_poly.pdbx_seq_one_letter_code
_entity_poly.pdbx_strand_id
1 'polypeptide(L)'
;MIMVAVFSAFVFGHNEMVRPIAFALAVGVLLDAFLVRMTLVPAVMALFGRAAWWLPRWLDALLPNVDVEGERLAPVPAGGAAGADEERAAEDERGAARR
;
A
#
# COMPACT_ATOMS: atom_id res chain seq x y z
N MET A 1 11.82 14.60 -9.31
CA MET A 1 12.42 15.71 -10.07
C MET A 1 11.63 17.00 -9.99
N ILE A 2 10.30 16.94 -9.82
CA ILE A 2 9.46 18.15 -9.66
C ILE A 2 9.96 19.05 -8.51
N MET A 3 10.28 18.50 -7.33
CA MET A 3 10.85 19.27 -6.21
C MET A 3 12.17 19.99 -6.58
N VAL A 4 13.10 19.29 -7.24
CA VAL A 4 14.37 19.89 -7.68
C VAL A 4 14.11 21.00 -8.70
N ALA A 5 13.20 20.80 -9.65
CA ALA A 5 12.86 21.80 -10.66
C ALA A 5 12.25 23.08 -10.04
N VAL A 6 11.36 22.93 -9.06
CA VAL A 6 10.73 24.06 -8.35
C VAL A 6 11.78 24.86 -7.56
N PHE A 7 12.67 24.20 -6.81
CA PHE A 7 13.72 24.91 -6.07
C PHE A 7 14.75 25.56 -6.99
N SER A 8 15.15 24.89 -8.08
CA SER A 8 16.05 25.47 -9.08
C SER A 8 15.48 26.73 -9.73
N ALA A 9 14.16 26.80 -9.97
CA ALA A 9 13.54 28.01 -10.51
C ALA A 9 13.73 29.24 -9.60
N PHE A 10 13.71 29.05 -8.28
CA PHE A 10 13.95 30.13 -7.31
C PHE A 10 15.42 30.57 -7.22
N VAL A 11 16.37 29.71 -7.61
CA VAL A 11 17.80 30.07 -7.70
C VAL A 11 18.06 31.13 -8.79
N PHE A 12 17.24 31.14 -9.84
CA PHE A 12 17.30 32.14 -10.92
C PHE A 12 16.54 33.44 -10.58
N GLY A 13 15.92 33.53 -9.40
CA GLY A 13 15.25 34.76 -8.94
C GLY A 13 16.24 35.85 -8.52
N HIS A 14 15.85 37.11 -8.66
CA HIS A 14 16.68 38.29 -8.35
C HIS A 14 16.76 38.61 -6.84
N ASN A 15 16.14 37.80 -5.97
CA ASN A 15 16.15 38.05 -4.53
C ASN A 15 17.36 37.37 -3.87
N GLU A 16 18.35 38.17 -3.48
CA GLU A 16 19.61 37.70 -2.89
C GLU A 16 19.43 36.98 -1.55
N MET A 17 18.35 37.24 -0.82
CA MET A 17 18.05 36.54 0.44
C MET A 17 17.53 35.11 0.20
N VAL A 18 16.78 34.91 -0.89
CA VAL A 18 16.11 33.63 -1.18
C VAL A 18 17.03 32.66 -1.93
N ARG A 19 17.89 33.19 -2.80
CA ARG A 19 18.80 32.40 -3.65
C ARG A 19 19.66 31.37 -2.90
N PRO A 20 20.35 31.69 -1.78
CA PRO A 20 21.19 30.71 -1.08
C PRO A 20 20.36 29.57 -0.45
N ILE A 21 19.17 29.88 0.06
CA ILE A 21 18.26 28.88 0.63
C ILE A 21 17.74 27.95 -0.47
N ALA A 22 17.30 28.50 -1.60
CA ALA A 22 16.84 27.73 -2.74
C ALA A 22 17.94 26.81 -3.30
N PHE A 23 19.18 27.30 -3.36
CA PHE A 23 20.33 26.51 -3.80
C PHE A 23 20.61 25.34 -2.85
N ALA A 24 20.64 25.60 -1.54
CA ALA A 24 20.84 24.57 -0.53
C ALA A 24 19.73 23.50 -0.59
N LEU A 25 18.47 23.91 -0.76
CA LEU A 25 17.33 22.99 -0.88
C LEU A 25 17.39 22.16 -2.17
N ALA A 26 17.73 22.77 -3.30
CA ALA A 26 17.85 22.06 -4.58
C ALA A 26 18.93 20.96 -4.51
N VAL A 27 20.11 21.31 -3.99
CA VAL A 27 21.22 20.35 -3.79
C VAL A 27 20.85 19.31 -2.75
N GLY A 28 20.23 19.70 -1.64
CA GLY A 28 19.81 18.79 -0.56
C GLY A 28 18.80 17.75 -1.04
N VAL A 29 17.78 18.15 -1.79
CA VAL A 29 16.79 17.22 -2.37
C VAL A 29 17.42 16.32 -3.42
N LEU A 30 18.36 16.84 -4.23
CA LEU A 30 19.08 16.02 -5.20
C LEU A 30 19.89 14.93 -4.49
N LEU A 31 20.65 15.29 -3.47
CA LEU A 31 21.40 14.33 -2.66
C LEU A 31 20.48 13.35 -1.91
N ASP A 32 19.34 13.78 -1.37
CA ASP A 32 18.39 12.86 -0.73
C ASP A 32 17.84 11.84 -1.74
N ALA A 33 17.40 12.30 -2.91
CA ALA A 33 16.84 11.43 -3.93
C ALA A 33 17.83 10.39 -4.46
N PHE A 34 19.11 10.77 -4.61
CA PHE A 34 20.15 9.88 -5.11
C PHE A 34 20.92 9.18 -3.99
N LEU A 35 21.65 9.93 -3.17
CA LEU A 35 22.52 9.37 -2.15
C LEU A 35 21.74 8.67 -1.04
N VAL A 36 20.71 9.32 -0.51
CA VAL A 36 19.95 8.71 0.60
C VAL A 36 19.07 7.59 0.07
N ARG A 37 18.24 7.86 -0.94
CA ARG A 37 17.19 6.92 -1.37
C ARG A 37 17.71 5.76 -2.20
N MET A 38 18.66 5.98 -3.12
CA MET A 38 19.20 4.90 -3.96
C MET A 38 20.37 4.14 -3.30
N THR A 39 21.02 4.71 -2.29
CA THR A 39 22.20 4.08 -1.66
C THR A 39 22.04 3.88 -0.17
N LEU A 40 21.80 4.93 0.61
CA LEU A 40 21.82 4.85 2.07
C LEU A 40 20.68 3.98 2.62
N VAL A 41 19.45 4.22 2.17
CA VAL A 41 18.26 3.44 2.56
C VAL A 41 18.44 1.95 2.25
N PRO A 42 18.75 1.52 1.01
CA PRO A 42 18.94 0.10 0.72
C PRO A 42 20.15 -0.48 1.45
N ALA A 43 21.24 0.27 1.65
CA ALA A 43 22.40 -0.20 2.42
C ALA A 43 22.04 -0.43 3.89
N VAL A 44 21.31 0.50 4.52
CA VAL A 44 20.85 0.38 5.90
C VAL A 44 19.85 -0.77 6.01
N MET A 45 18.91 -0.91 5.08
CA MET A 45 17.97 -2.03 5.04
C MET A 45 18.68 -3.37 4.85
N ALA A 46 19.73 -3.44 4.04
CA ALA A 46 20.55 -4.64 3.89
C ALA A 46 21.36 -4.96 5.15
N LEU A 47 21.87 -3.93 5.85
CA LEU A 47 22.69 -4.09 7.05
C LEU A 47 21.85 -4.52 8.27
N PHE A 48 20.71 -3.88 8.50
CA PHE A 48 19.81 -4.18 9.62
C PHE A 48 18.80 -5.30 9.31
N GLY A 49 18.59 -5.63 8.03
CA GLY A 49 17.75 -6.73 7.58
C GLY A 49 16.35 -6.70 8.20
N ARG A 50 15.98 -7.79 8.90
CA ARG A 50 14.67 -7.93 9.57
C ARG A 50 14.43 -6.92 10.69
N ALA A 51 15.48 -6.32 11.26
CA ALA A 51 15.30 -5.29 12.29
C ALA A 51 14.82 -3.95 11.72
N ALA A 52 15.10 -3.67 10.44
CA ALA A 52 14.66 -2.45 9.78
C ALA A 52 13.13 -2.40 9.54
N TRP A 53 12.47 -3.56 9.65
CA TRP A 53 11.03 -3.75 9.53
C TRP A 53 10.38 -4.26 10.81
N TRP A 54 11.06 -4.20 11.96
CA TRP A 54 10.48 -4.69 13.19
C TRP A 54 9.38 -3.74 13.69
N LEU A 55 8.13 -4.20 13.59
CA LEU A 55 6.99 -3.57 14.24
C LEU A 55 6.99 -4.01 15.71
N PRO A 56 7.23 -3.10 16.67
CA PRO A 56 7.29 -3.48 18.06
C PRO A 56 5.88 -3.88 18.54
N ARG A 57 5.79 -4.99 19.28
CA ARG A 57 4.52 -5.71 19.56
C ARG A 57 3.42 -4.87 20.22
N TRP A 58 3.77 -3.76 20.86
CA TRP A 58 2.82 -2.81 21.44
C TRP A 58 2.09 -1.98 20.38
N LEU A 59 2.75 -1.67 19.27
CA LEU A 59 2.17 -0.93 18.15
C LEU A 59 1.30 -1.85 17.28
N ASP A 60 1.72 -3.11 17.14
CA ASP A 60 0.91 -4.18 16.51
C ASP A 60 -0.39 -4.44 17.27
N ALA A 61 -0.35 -4.41 18.62
CA ALA A 61 -1.54 -4.57 19.45
C ALA A 61 -2.49 -3.35 19.42
N LEU A 62 -1.98 -2.16 19.08
CA LEU A 62 -2.78 -0.94 18.99
C LEU A 62 -3.38 -0.74 17.60
N LEU A 63 -2.78 -1.33 16.55
CA LEU A 63 -3.26 -1.20 15.19
C LEU A 63 -4.62 -1.91 15.02
N PRO A 64 -5.70 -1.15 14.73
CA PRO A 64 -6.98 -1.75 14.37
C PRO A 64 -6.78 -2.57 13.10
N ASN A 65 -7.40 -3.75 13.03
CA ASN A 65 -7.31 -4.60 11.86
C ASN A 65 -8.10 -3.96 10.70
N VAL A 66 -7.41 -3.14 9.91
CA VAL A 66 -7.96 -2.50 8.72
C VAL A 66 -7.89 -3.53 7.60
N ASP A 67 -9.01 -4.23 7.40
CA ASP A 67 -9.22 -5.09 6.24
C ASP A 67 -9.32 -4.20 4.99
N VAL A 68 -8.19 -3.99 4.32
CA VAL A 68 -8.09 -3.18 3.09
C VAL A 68 -8.69 -3.92 1.90
N GLU A 69 -8.71 -5.25 1.95
CA GLU A 69 -9.17 -6.12 0.85
C GLU A 69 -10.65 -6.46 0.94
N GLY A 70 -11.33 -6.10 2.04
CA GLY A 70 -12.78 -6.23 2.18
C GLY A 70 -13.27 -7.67 2.08
N GLU A 71 -12.42 -8.64 2.40
CA GLU A 71 -12.75 -10.07 2.43
C GLU A 71 -13.96 -10.33 3.33
N ARG A 72 -14.14 -9.52 4.39
CA ARG A 72 -15.30 -9.61 5.28
C ARG A 72 -16.62 -9.10 4.70
N LEU A 73 -16.60 -8.43 3.54
CA LEU A 73 -17.77 -7.95 2.83
C LEU A 73 -18.07 -8.77 1.57
N ALA A 74 -17.28 -9.82 1.28
CA ALA A 74 -17.57 -10.73 0.19
C ALA A 74 -19.01 -11.25 0.34
N PRO A 75 -19.91 -11.00 -0.63
CA PRO A 75 -21.26 -11.51 -0.57
C PRO A 75 -21.18 -13.03 -0.49
N VAL A 76 -21.76 -13.64 0.55
CA VAL A 76 -22.00 -15.09 0.57
C VAL A 76 -22.70 -15.41 -0.75
N PRO A 77 -22.09 -16.18 -1.66
CA PRO A 77 -22.70 -16.44 -2.95
C PRO A 77 -24.03 -17.15 -2.69
N ALA A 78 -25.12 -16.52 -3.11
CA ALA A 78 -26.49 -17.04 -3.02
C ALA A 78 -26.71 -18.28 -3.93
N GLY A 79 -25.66 -19.02 -4.27
CA GLY A 79 -25.70 -20.25 -5.04
C GLY A 79 -25.91 -21.51 -4.20
N GLY A 80 -25.83 -21.40 -2.86
CA GLY A 80 -26.07 -22.55 -1.97
C GLY A 80 -27.56 -22.91 -1.77
N ALA A 81 -28.47 -21.96 -2.00
CA ALA A 81 -29.91 -22.19 -1.84
C ALA A 81 -30.56 -22.72 -3.12
N ALA A 82 -30.15 -22.23 -4.30
CA ALA A 82 -30.73 -22.65 -5.58
C ALA A 82 -30.42 -24.12 -5.92
N GLY A 83 -29.22 -24.61 -5.61
CA GLY A 83 -28.86 -26.02 -5.85
C GLY A 83 -29.60 -27.00 -4.93
N ALA A 84 -29.92 -26.59 -3.69
CA ALA A 84 -30.62 -27.45 -2.74
C ALA A 84 -32.11 -27.61 -3.09
N ASP A 85 -32.72 -26.58 -3.70
CA ASP A 85 -34.11 -26.64 -4.18
C ASP A 85 -34.23 -27.44 -5.48
N GLU A 86 -33.23 -27.37 -6.36
CA GLU A 86 -33.18 -28.12 -7.62
C GLU A 86 -32.91 -29.63 -7.40
N GLU A 87 -32.06 -29.97 -6.42
CA GLU A 87 -31.79 -31.37 -6.04
C GLU A 87 -33.00 -32.02 -5.33
N ARG A 88 -33.72 -31.26 -4.50
CA ARG A 88 -34.99 -31.71 -3.87
C ARG A 88 -36.11 -31.90 -4.89
N ALA A 89 -36.23 -31.01 -5.88
CA ALA A 89 -37.20 -31.15 -6.96
C ALA A 89 -36.87 -32.37 -7.85
N ALA A 90 -35.59 -32.61 -8.14
CA ALA A 90 -35.14 -33.76 -8.91
C ALA A 90 -35.31 -35.10 -8.16
N GLU A 91 -35.17 -35.12 -6.82
CA GLU A 91 -35.45 -36.31 -6.01
C GLU A 91 -36.96 -36.66 -5.97
N ASP A 92 -37.83 -35.65 -5.91
CA ASP A 92 -39.29 -35.85 -5.87
C ASP A 92 -39.82 -36.41 -7.21
N GLU A 93 -39.32 -35.91 -8.35
CA GLU A 93 -39.67 -36.45 -9.67
C GLU A 93 -39.16 -37.89 -9.89
N ARG A 94 -37.96 -38.20 -9.37
CA ARG A 94 -37.39 -39.56 -9.45
C ARG A 94 -38.12 -40.55 -8.53
N GLY A 95 -38.64 -40.08 -7.40
CA GLY A 95 -39.48 -40.86 -6.49
C GLY A 95 -40.87 -41.15 -7.08
N ALA A 96 -41.45 -40.19 -7.81
CA ALA A 96 -42.72 -40.35 -8.50
C ALA A 96 -42.64 -41.31 -9.70
N ALA A 97 -41.52 -41.31 -10.45
CA ALA A 97 -41.33 -42.20 -11.59
C ALA A 97 -41.03 -43.67 -11.23
N ARG A 98 -40.78 -43.97 -9.95
CA ARG A 98 -40.43 -45.31 -9.44
C ARG A 98 -41.58 -46.03 -8.73
N ARG A 99 -42.76 -45.42 -8.62
CA ARG A 99 -43.97 -46.02 -8.02
C ARG A 99 -44.98 -46.49 -9.04
#